data_AF-A0A940TI14-F1
#
_entry.id   AF-A0A940TI14-F1
#
_cell.length_a   1.000
_cell.length_b   1.000
_cell.length_c   1.000
_cell.angle_alpha   90.00
_cell.angle_beta   90.00
_cell.angle_gamma   90.00
#
_symmetry.space_group_name_H-M   'P 1'
#
loop_
_entity.id
_entity.type
_entity.pdbx_description
1 polymer ?
#
loop_
_entity_poly.entity_id
_entity_poly.type
_entity_poly.pdbx_seq_one_letter_code
_entity_poly.pdbx_strand_id
1 'polypeptide(L)' 'MTITVAGVKKEVNDGLTVSQLLTDEKVETPQYVTVTVNDDFVKSGQFEETVLKDGDNVEFLYFMGGGR' A
#
# COMPACT_ATOMS: atom_id res chain seq x y z
N MET A 1 11.51 -8.44 6.03
CA MET A 1 11.33 -7.19 6.81
C MET A 1 9.97 -7.14 7.50
N THR A 2 9.82 -6.32 8.55
CA THR A 2 8.54 -6.06 9.23
C THR A 2 7.99 -4.71 8.80
N ILE A 3 6.74 -4.66 8.38
CA ILE A 3 6.01 -3.41 8.05
C ILE A 3 4.68 -3.35 8.81
N THR A 4 4.04 -2.19 8.82
CA THR A 4 2.67 -2.02 9.30
C THR A 4 1.77 -1.78 8.10
N VAL A 5 0.67 -2.53 7.99
CA VAL A 5 -0.30 -2.41 6.89
C VAL A 5 -1.68 -2.23 7.51
N ALA A 6 -2.33 -1.10 7.25
CA ALA A 6 -3.63 -0.74 7.83
C ALA A 6 -3.66 -0.94 9.37
N GLY A 7 -2.63 -0.44 10.05
CA GLY A 7 -2.44 -0.60 11.51
C GLY A 7 -2.01 -1.99 12.00
N VAL A 8 -1.82 -2.99 11.13
CA VAL A 8 -1.40 -4.36 11.51
C VAL A 8 0.05 -4.61 11.14
N LYS A 9 0.88 -5.00 12.11
CA LYS A 9 2.27 -5.42 11.84
C LYS A 9 2.32 -6.77 11.13
N LYS A 10 3.14 -6.88 10.09
CA LYS A 10 3.32 -8.09 9.28
C LYS A 10 4.78 -8.29 8.91
N GLU A 11 5.21 -9.55 8.88
CA GLU A 11 6.48 -9.94 8.25
C GLU A 11 6.24 -10.17 6.75
N VAL A 12 7.08 -9.54 5.94
CA VAL A 12 7.05 -9.63 4.47
C VAL A 12 8.46 -9.87 3.92
N ASN A 13 8.54 -10.33 2.68
CA ASN A 13 9.82 -10.52 2.00
C ASN A 13 10.51 -9.18 1.74
N ASP A 14 11.84 -9.19 1.76
CA ASP A 14 12.62 -8.01 1.37
C ASP A 14 12.43 -7.74 -0.12
N GLY A 15 12.39 -6.46 -0.49
CA GLY A 15 12.16 -6.06 -1.88
C GLY A 15 10.70 -6.07 -2.32
N LEU A 16 9.74 -6.30 -1.41
CA LEU A 16 8.31 -6.25 -1.71
C LEU A 16 7.91 -4.87 -2.25
N THR A 17 7.21 -4.83 -3.37
CA THR A 17 6.66 -3.60 -3.94
C THR A 17 5.25 -3.32 -3.45
N VAL A 18 4.79 -2.07 -3.58
CA VAL A 18 3.40 -1.71 -3.28
C VAL A 18 2.41 -2.55 -4.10
N SER A 19 2.70 -2.80 -5.38
CA SER A 19 1.85 -3.64 -6.25
C SER A 19 1.72 -5.08 -5.76
N GLN A 20 2.83 -5.67 -5.30
CA GLN A 20 2.82 -7.01 -4.70
C GLN A 20 2.04 -7.02 -3.39
N LEU A 21 2.24 -6.02 -2.53
CA LEU A 21 1.49 -5.88 -1.29
C LEU A 21 -0.03 -5.81 -1.54
N LEU A 22 -0.48 -5.02 -2.52
CA LEU A 22 -1.91 -4.94 -2.86
C LEU A 22 -2.47 -6.31 -3.31
N THR A 23 -1.67 -7.10 -4.01
CA THR A 23 -2.01 -8.46 -4.44
C THR A 23 -2.13 -9.41 -3.24
N ASP A 24 -1.15 -9.37 -2.32
CA ASP A 24 -1.12 -10.19 -1.11
C ASP A 24 -2.28 -9.87 -0.17
N GLU A 25 -2.63 -8.59 -0.05
CA GLU A 25 -3.78 -8.09 0.71
C GLU A 25 -5.11 -8.28 -0.02
N LYS A 26 -5.09 -8.84 -1.24
CA LYS A 26 -6.26 -9.11 -2.08
C LYS A 26 -7.14 -7.87 -2.28
N VAL A 27 -6.52 -6.73 -2.50
CA VAL A 27 -7.24 -5.49 -2.81
C VAL A 27 -8.00 -5.67 -4.11
N GLU A 28 -9.34 -5.67 -4.04
CA GLU A 28 -10.21 -6.00 -5.18
C GLU A 28 -10.18 -4.95 -6.30
N THR A 29 -9.90 -3.70 -5.95
CA THR A 29 -9.93 -2.55 -6.88
C THR A 29 -8.68 -1.68 -6.78
N PRO A 30 -7.51 -2.20 -7.18
CA PRO A 30 -6.24 -1.47 -7.07
C PRO A 30 -6.19 -0.20 -7.94
N GLN A 31 -7.06 -0.07 -8.95
CA GLN A 31 -7.20 1.19 -9.71
C GLN A 31 -7.90 2.32 -8.93
N TYR A 32 -8.64 2.01 -7.87
CA TYR A 32 -9.40 2.99 -7.06
C TYR A 32 -8.83 3.16 -5.65
N VAL A 33 -7.79 2.41 -5.30
CA VAL A 33 -7.09 2.56 -4.03
C VAL A 33 -6.03 3.66 -4.15
N THR A 34 -5.97 4.51 -3.13
CA THR A 34 -4.84 5.41 -2.91
C THR A 34 -3.98 4.79 -1.81
N VAL A 35 -2.68 4.69 -2.04
CA VAL A 35 -1.74 4.12 -1.07
C VAL A 35 -0.89 5.25 -0.49
N THR A 36 -0.70 5.25 0.82
CA THR A 36 0.35 6.04 1.45
C THR A 36 1.40 5.13 2.06
N VAL A 37 2.66 5.55 2.00
CA VAL A 37 3.79 4.92 2.69
C VAL A 37 4.39 5.99 3.58
N ASN A 38 4.34 5.81 4.90
CA ASN A 38 4.77 6.79 5.90
C ASN A 38 4.12 8.17 5.69
N ASP A 39 2.80 8.20 5.50
CA ASP A 39 2.00 9.41 5.22
C ASP A 39 2.24 10.08 3.85
N ASP A 40 3.17 9.57 3.03
CA ASP A 40 3.42 10.07 1.68
C ASP A 40 2.64 9.28 0.63
N PHE A 41 1.96 9.99 -0.28
CA PHE A 41 1.16 9.37 -1.34
C PHE A 41 2.04 8.70 -2.39
N VAL A 42 1.76 7.43 -2.66
CA VAL A 42 2.30 6.69 -3.80
C VAL A 42 1.30 6.73 -4.94
N LYS A 43 1.72 7.19 -6.12
CA LYS A 43 0.86 7.20 -7.31
C LYS A 43 0.69 5.78 -7.83
N SER A 44 -0.50 5.47 -8.35
CA SER A 44 -0.80 4.14 -8.91
C SER A 44 0.19 3.68 -9.98
N GLY A 45 0.65 4.60 -10.84
CA GLY A 45 1.69 4.32 -11.84
C GLY A 45 3.09 4.03 -11.27
N GLN A 46 3.30 4.16 -9.96
CA GLN A 46 4.57 3.89 -9.28
C GLN A 46 4.50 2.66 -8.37
N PHE A 47 3.35 1.96 -8.30
CA PHE A 47 3.19 0.83 -7.37
C PHE A 47 4.17 -0.31 -7.62
N GLU A 48 4.55 -0.56 -8.88
CA GLU A 48 5.52 -1.60 -9.24
C GLU A 48 6.97 -1.19 -8.95
N GLU A 49 7.27 0.11 -8.93
CA GLU A 49 8.63 0.63 -8.72
C GLU A 49 8.90 0.96 -7.24
N THR A 50 7.84 1.19 -6.46
CA THR A 50 7.94 1.56 -5.06
C THR A 50 8.19 0.33 -4.21
N VAL A 51 9.45 0.11 -3.88
CA VAL A 51 9.91 -0.95 -2.97
C VAL A 51 9.75 -0.49 -1.52
N LEU A 52 9.05 -1.28 -0.72
CA LEU A 52 8.86 -1.07 0.70
C LEU A 52 10.15 -1.38 1.48
N LYS A 53 10.29 -0.74 2.63
CA LYS A 53 11.44 -0.88 3.53
C LYS A 53 10.99 -1.36 4.89
N ASP A 54 11.94 -1.94 5.63
CA ASP A 54 11.72 -2.35 7.00
C ASP A 54 11.26 -1.16 7.86
N GLY A 55 10.19 -1.37 8.61
CA GLY A 55 9.56 -0.36 9.47
C GLY A 55 8.52 0.54 8.79
N ASP A 56 8.31 0.43 7.47
CA ASP A 56 7.33 1.26 6.76
C ASP A 56 5.90 1.05 7.30
N ASN A 57 5.12 2.14 7.31
CA ASN A 57 3.69 2.13 7.55
C ASN A 57 2.93 2.37 6.24
N VAL A 58 2.04 1.45 5.87
CA VAL A 58 1.29 1.48 4.62
C VAL A 58 -0.21 1.54 4.92
N GLU A 59 -0.89 2.54 4.37
CA GLU A 59 -2.34 2.71 4.52
C GLU A 59 -3.03 2.70 3.14
N PHE A 60 -4.21 2.08 3.10
CA PHE A 60 -5.07 2.01 1.92
C PHE A 60 -6.28 2.91 2.10
N LEU A 61 -6.42 3.89 1.23
CA LEU A 61 -7.50 4.86 1.24
C LEU A 61 -8.40 4.63 0.03
N TYR A 62 -9.69 4.40 0.30
CA TYR A 62 -10.72 4.31 -0.74
C TYR A 62 -11.53 5.59 -0.74
N PHE A 63 -11.30 6.44 -1.74
CA PHE A 63 -12.16 7.60 -1.98
C PHE A 63 -13.45 7.12 -2.65
N MET A 64 -14.37 6.58 -1.85
CA MET A 64 -15.76 6.42 -2.26
C MET A 64 -16.35 7.82 -2.30
N GLY A 65 -16.40 8.43 -3.48
CA GLY A 65 -16.88 9.79 -3.71
C GLY A 65 -18.27 10.02 -3.13
N GLY A 66 -18.34 10.53 -1.91
CA GLY A 66 -19.54 11.10 -1.30
C GLY A 66 -19.47 12.61 -1.45
N GLY A 67 -20.00 13.14 -2.56
CA GLY A 67 -19.98 14.58 -2.79
C GLY A 67 -20.85 15.04 -3.96
N ARG A 68 -22.18 15.03 -3.73
CA ARG A 68 -23.29 15.68 -4.46
C ARG A 68 -23.38 15.56 -5.98
#